data_AF-Q0BYJ8-F1
#
_entry.id   AF-Q0BYJ8-F1
#
_cell.length_a   1.000
_cell.length_b   1.000
_cell.length_c   1.000
_cell.angle_alpha   90.00
_cell.angle_beta   90.00
_cell.angle_gamma   90.00
#
_symmetry.space_group_name_H-M   'P 1'
#
loop_
_entity.id
_entity.type
_entity.pdbx_description
1 polymer ?
#
loop_
_entity_poly.entity_id
_entity_poly.type
_entity_poly.pdbx_seq_one_letter_code
_entity_poly.pdbx_strand_id
1 'polypeptide(L)'
;MNTAFSFDRALTYPFKAPHFKSFPWMFGLSYAAILVVLFLVIGLLSWQGIAEWFLAMQQIENDPNPAPDEVFALMFGGLGGLLPVLGVASLLGWVIWAMFEVASQKRYLFGEKFSLGFGGDELRMMVVGLLWSVMSIAVFLIPGILLFTAISVIMGSDLSAPMDDQTAGRFMAYFFGGFGLMFLFFFLYVFIATRLAPCFALTVKEREIRFFDAWNVSRGRFWPILGAYVIIAIVVSIVSQMVSMLAQLVMMPILMTLPEQGDVPTEALAGIFLSPGFIIPMALIYFMILFVQGLTQHFVAAPASLAARHDPRNDPSEAERVDVFS
;
A
#
# COMPACT_ATOMS: atom_id res chain seq x y z
N MET A 1 25.76 -21.81 -21.51
CA MET A 1 25.58 -21.00 -20.28
C MET A 1 24.12 -21.10 -19.90
N ASN A 2 23.79 -21.47 -18.66
CA ASN A 2 22.40 -21.72 -18.25
C ASN A 2 21.58 -20.41 -18.27
N THR A 3 20.80 -20.22 -19.33
CA THR A 3 19.83 -19.12 -19.53
C THR A 3 18.58 -19.25 -18.65
N ALA A 4 18.60 -20.15 -17.67
CA ALA A 4 17.45 -20.48 -16.84
C ALA A 4 17.22 -19.45 -15.72
N PHE A 5 15.94 -19.23 -15.39
CA PHE A 5 15.50 -18.45 -14.24
C PHE A 5 16.08 -19.03 -12.94
N SER A 6 16.71 -18.19 -12.12
CA SER A 6 17.31 -18.58 -10.84
C SER A 6 17.04 -17.54 -9.75
N PHE A 7 17.12 -17.97 -8.49
CA PHE A 7 16.92 -17.10 -7.32
C PHE A 7 17.93 -15.92 -7.31
N ASP A 8 19.20 -16.20 -7.56
CA ASP A 8 20.26 -15.17 -7.61
C ASP A 8 20.01 -14.15 -8.72
N ARG A 9 19.54 -14.60 -9.90
CA ARG A 9 19.15 -13.70 -10.98
C ARG A 9 17.93 -12.86 -10.59
N ALA A 10 16.90 -13.45 -9.97
CA ALA A 10 15.72 -12.70 -9.53
C ALA A 10 16.04 -11.62 -8.50
N LEU A 11 16.99 -11.90 -7.59
CA LEU A 11 17.41 -10.95 -6.55
C LEU A 11 18.34 -9.85 -7.10
N THR A 12 19.23 -10.18 -8.03
CA THR A 12 20.18 -9.22 -8.62
C THR A 12 19.62 -8.43 -9.79
N TYR A 13 18.47 -8.85 -10.36
CA TYR A 13 17.85 -8.23 -11.52
C TYR A 13 17.59 -6.72 -11.40
N PRO A 14 17.03 -6.20 -10.28
CA PRO A 14 16.84 -4.76 -10.15
C PRO A 14 18.13 -3.95 -10.32
N PHE A 15 19.26 -4.50 -9.87
CA PHE A 15 20.57 -3.84 -9.88
C PHE A 15 21.28 -3.95 -11.24
N LYS A 16 20.91 -4.94 -12.05
CA LYS A 16 21.46 -5.20 -13.39
C LYS A 16 20.58 -4.65 -14.51
N ALA A 17 19.41 -4.12 -14.18
CA ALA A 17 18.52 -3.53 -15.17
C ALA A 17 19.20 -2.31 -15.85
N PRO A 18 18.89 -2.02 -17.13
CA PRO A 18 19.36 -0.83 -17.82
C PRO A 18 19.16 0.43 -16.96
N HIS A 19 20.03 1.44 -17.11
CA HIS A 19 20.10 2.71 -16.33
C HIS A 19 19.67 2.64 -14.85
N PHE A 20 20.09 1.59 -14.15
CA PHE A 20 19.92 1.45 -12.70
C PHE A 20 20.41 2.69 -11.91
N LYS A 21 21.44 3.39 -12.39
CA LYS A 21 22.01 4.56 -11.70
C LYS A 21 21.10 5.79 -11.65
N SER A 22 20.14 5.93 -12.56
CA SER A 22 19.30 7.12 -12.65
C SER A 22 17.81 6.84 -12.52
N PHE A 23 17.34 5.69 -13.02
CA PHE A 23 15.91 5.40 -13.09
C PHE A 23 15.23 5.29 -11.72
N PRO A 24 15.73 4.50 -10.74
CA PRO A 24 15.07 4.37 -9.44
C PRO A 24 14.94 5.71 -8.71
N TRP A 25 15.95 6.58 -8.80
CA TRP A 25 15.93 7.90 -8.20
C TRP A 25 14.90 8.81 -8.84
N MET A 26 14.86 8.89 -10.18
CA MET A 26 13.84 9.67 -10.89
C MET A 26 12.43 9.14 -10.64
N PHE A 27 12.28 7.81 -10.59
CA PHE A 27 11.02 7.14 -10.28
C PHE A 27 10.54 7.51 -8.87
N GLY A 28 11.38 7.31 -7.85
CA GLY A 28 11.05 7.63 -6.46
C GLY A 28 10.77 9.12 -6.26
N LEU A 29 11.56 10.02 -6.86
CA LEU A 29 11.35 11.46 -6.77
C LEU A 29 10.02 11.88 -7.41
N SER A 30 9.71 11.35 -8.59
CA SER A 30 8.44 11.65 -9.27
C SER A 30 7.24 11.09 -8.50
N TYR A 31 7.38 9.88 -7.93
CA TYR A 31 6.36 9.24 -7.10
C TYR A 31 6.05 10.08 -5.86
N ALA A 32 7.09 10.48 -5.13
CA ALA A 32 6.96 11.35 -3.97
C ALA A 32 6.37 12.71 -4.33
N ALA A 33 6.87 13.38 -5.37
CA ALA A 33 6.39 14.70 -5.76
C ALA A 33 4.89 14.68 -6.13
N ILE A 34 4.46 13.72 -6.97
CA ILE A 34 3.07 13.64 -7.43
C ILE A 34 2.14 13.32 -6.24
N LEU A 35 2.50 12.37 -5.39
CA LEU A 35 1.65 11.98 -4.26
C LEU A 35 1.65 13.01 -3.12
N VAL A 36 2.73 13.76 -2.92
CA VAL A 36 2.73 14.91 -2.00
C VAL A 36 1.83 16.01 -2.52
N VAL A 37 1.90 16.35 -3.82
CA VAL A 37 1.00 17.34 -4.42
C VAL A 37 -0.45 16.88 -4.29
N LEU A 38 -0.75 15.62 -4.59
CA LEU A 38 -2.09 15.06 -4.38
C LEU A 38 -2.52 15.16 -2.92
N PHE A 39 -1.66 14.77 -1.98
CA PHE A 39 -1.96 14.84 -0.55
C PHE A 39 -2.21 16.28 -0.08
N LEU A 40 -1.42 17.25 -0.53
CA LEU A 40 -1.62 18.66 -0.19
C LEU A 40 -2.95 19.19 -0.77
N VAL A 41 -3.25 18.86 -2.04
CA VAL A 41 -4.52 19.25 -2.67
C VAL A 41 -5.71 18.64 -1.93
N ILE A 42 -5.65 17.34 -1.62
CA ILE A 42 -6.69 16.65 -0.87
C ILE A 42 -6.81 17.24 0.54
N GLY A 43 -5.70 17.47 1.24
CA GLY A 43 -5.69 18.09 2.58
C GLY A 43 -6.30 19.48 2.59
N LEU A 44 -6.03 20.31 1.58
CA LEU A 44 -6.66 21.62 1.43
C LEU A 44 -8.16 21.52 1.15
N LEU A 45 -8.59 20.58 0.31
CA LEU A 45 -10.02 20.36 0.00
C LEU A 45 -10.79 19.73 1.16
N SER A 46 -10.12 18.96 2.01
CA SER A 46 -10.73 18.21 3.12
C SER A 46 -10.50 18.83 4.49
N TRP A 47 -9.88 20.02 4.57
CA TRP A 47 -9.45 20.60 5.84
C TRP A 47 -10.61 20.74 6.84
N GLN A 48 -11.79 21.14 6.38
CA GLN A 48 -12.99 21.29 7.21
C GLN A 48 -13.43 19.95 7.80
N GLY A 49 -13.56 18.92 6.94
CA GLY A 49 -13.96 17.59 7.40
C GLY A 49 -12.92 16.96 8.34
N ILE A 50 -11.63 17.23 8.14
CA ILE A 50 -10.56 16.79 9.05
C ILE A 50 -10.71 17.49 10.41
N ALA A 51 -10.97 18.80 10.43
CA ALA A 51 -11.14 19.56 11.67
C ALA A 51 -12.40 19.13 12.44
N GLU A 52 -13.52 18.92 11.75
CA GLU A 52 -14.76 18.39 12.33
C GLU A 52 -14.55 16.99 12.90
N TRP A 53 -13.88 16.10 12.15
CA TRP A 53 -13.56 14.75 12.62
C TRP A 53 -12.63 14.77 13.85
N PHE A 54 -11.64 15.65 13.87
CA PHE A 54 -10.74 15.81 15.01
C PHE A 54 -11.48 16.28 16.27
N LEU A 55 -12.39 17.24 16.14
CA LEU A 55 -13.23 17.70 17.26
C LEU A 55 -14.18 16.63 17.76
N ALA A 56 -14.78 15.86 16.85
CA ALA A 56 -15.59 14.70 17.20
C ALA A 56 -14.79 13.68 18.03
N MET A 57 -13.55 13.39 17.64
CA MET A 57 -12.67 12.50 18.41
C MET A 57 -12.35 13.05 19.80
N GLN A 58 -12.11 14.36 19.92
CA GLN A 58 -11.89 15.01 21.22
C GLN A 58 -13.12 14.97 22.12
N GLN A 59 -14.32 15.08 21.56
CA GLN A 59 -15.56 14.97 22.34
C GLN A 59 -15.72 13.57 22.95
N ILE A 60 -15.38 12.52 22.19
CA ILE A 60 -15.37 11.13 22.70
C ILE A 60 -14.32 10.96 23.80
N GLU A 61 -13.13 11.53 23.62
CA GLU A 61 -12.04 11.41 24.59
C GLU A 61 -12.36 12.09 25.94
N ASN A 62 -13.13 13.19 25.89
CA ASN A 62 -13.52 13.95 27.08
C ASN A 62 -14.77 13.40 27.79
N ASP A 63 -15.50 12.47 27.17
CA ASP A 63 -16.64 11.81 27.80
C ASP A 63 -16.14 10.68 28.73
N PRO A 64 -16.49 10.69 30.02
CA PRO A 64 -16.10 9.63 30.96
C PRO A 64 -16.72 8.26 30.64
N ASN A 65 -17.82 8.20 29.89
CA ASN A 65 -18.45 6.94 29.48
C ASN A 65 -19.31 7.13 28.21
N PRO A 66 -18.68 7.33 27.05
CA PRO A 66 -19.40 7.57 25.81
C PRO A 66 -20.16 6.31 25.41
N ALA A 67 -21.45 6.45 25.08
CA ALA A 67 -22.25 5.33 24.65
C ALA A 67 -21.66 4.74 23.33
N PRO A 68 -21.47 3.41 23.22
CA PRO A 68 -20.76 2.81 22.09
C PRO A 68 -21.35 3.12 20.71
N ASP A 69 -22.67 3.29 20.65
CA ASP A 69 -23.43 3.68 19.48
C ASP A 69 -23.22 5.15 19.10
N GLU A 70 -23.10 6.04 20.09
CA GLU A 70 -22.77 7.46 19.88
C GLU A 70 -21.33 7.62 19.38
N VAL A 71 -20.36 6.90 19.96
CA VAL A 71 -18.97 6.85 19.47
C VAL A 71 -18.95 6.44 18.00
N PHE A 72 -19.67 5.38 17.65
CA PHE A 72 -19.71 4.87 16.29
C PHE A 72 -20.39 5.86 15.34
N ALA A 73 -21.53 6.41 15.72
CA ALA A 73 -22.25 7.40 14.94
C ALA A 73 -21.41 8.68 14.71
N LEU A 74 -20.67 9.13 15.72
CA LEU A 74 -19.84 10.32 15.66
C LEU A 74 -18.58 10.11 14.81
N MET A 75 -17.89 8.97 14.99
CA MET A 75 -16.70 8.60 14.19
C MET A 75 -17.04 8.46 12.70
N PHE A 76 -18.12 7.75 12.36
CA PHE A 76 -18.52 7.54 10.97
C PHE A 76 -19.27 8.74 10.39
N GLY A 77 -19.98 9.51 11.22
CA GLY A 77 -20.65 10.75 10.83
C GLY A 77 -19.67 11.81 10.37
N GLY A 78 -18.59 12.04 11.13
CA GLY A 78 -17.52 12.97 10.76
C GLY A 78 -16.76 12.56 9.48
N LEU A 79 -16.64 11.24 9.22
CA LEU A 79 -16.11 10.73 7.97
C LEU A 79 -17.06 10.94 6.78
N GLY A 80 -18.36 11.09 7.01
CA GLY A 80 -19.39 11.26 5.98
C GLY A 80 -19.12 12.45 5.05
N GLY A 81 -18.68 13.58 5.60
CA GLY A 81 -18.28 14.76 4.82
C GLY A 81 -16.99 14.55 4.00
N LEU A 82 -16.12 13.65 4.44
CA LEU A 82 -14.87 13.30 3.77
C LEU A 82 -15.04 12.27 2.66
N LEU A 83 -16.11 11.44 2.71
CA LEU A 83 -16.31 10.34 1.76
C LEU A 83 -16.23 10.75 0.28
N PRO A 84 -16.84 11.86 -0.20
CA PRO A 84 -16.73 12.24 -1.61
C PRO A 84 -15.29 12.56 -2.00
N VAL A 85 -14.56 13.29 -1.16
CA VAL A 85 -13.16 13.67 -1.40
C VAL A 85 -12.25 12.44 -1.36
N LEU A 86 -12.45 11.55 -0.37
CA LEU A 86 -11.73 10.29 -0.26
C LEU A 86 -12.00 9.37 -1.44
N GLY A 87 -13.23 9.33 -1.96
CA GLY A 87 -13.59 8.59 -3.16
C GLY A 87 -12.81 9.06 -4.38
N VAL A 88 -12.78 10.38 -4.62
CA VAL A 88 -11.98 10.97 -5.71
C VAL A 88 -10.48 10.73 -5.50
N ALA A 89 -9.98 10.93 -4.28
CA ALA A 89 -8.57 10.70 -3.94
C ALA A 89 -8.16 9.24 -4.18
N SER A 90 -9.04 8.30 -3.83
CA SER A 90 -8.81 6.86 -4.05
C SER A 90 -8.73 6.51 -5.53
N LEU A 91 -9.63 7.08 -6.35
CA LEU A 91 -9.61 6.88 -7.81
C LEU A 91 -8.35 7.48 -8.44
N LEU A 92 -7.96 8.69 -8.05
CA LEU A 92 -6.72 9.33 -8.52
C LEU A 92 -5.48 8.55 -8.08
N GLY A 93 -5.45 8.11 -6.82
CA GLY A 93 -4.38 7.27 -6.29
C GLY A 93 -4.26 5.96 -7.06
N TRP A 94 -5.38 5.36 -7.45
CA TRP A 94 -5.40 4.14 -8.25
C TRP A 94 -4.85 4.35 -9.66
N VAL A 95 -5.22 5.46 -10.31
CA VAL A 95 -4.67 5.85 -11.62
C VAL A 95 -3.16 6.09 -11.53
N ILE A 96 -2.71 6.85 -10.54
CA ILE A 96 -1.29 7.13 -10.33
C ILE A 96 -0.52 5.84 -10.07
N TRP A 97 -1.04 4.97 -9.21
CA TRP A 97 -0.45 3.65 -8.95
C TRP A 97 -0.27 2.85 -10.25
N ALA A 98 -1.30 2.81 -11.10
CA ALA A 98 -1.23 2.10 -12.38
C ALA A 98 -0.19 2.72 -13.34
N MET A 99 -0.09 4.05 -13.41
CA MET A 99 0.92 4.74 -14.23
C MET A 99 2.35 4.39 -13.79
N PHE A 100 2.61 4.41 -12.48
CA PHE A 100 3.92 4.06 -11.93
C PHE A 100 4.23 2.57 -12.10
N GLU A 101 3.23 1.70 -11.93
CA GLU A 101 3.43 0.27 -12.14
C GLU A 101 3.78 -0.03 -13.61
N VAL A 102 3.06 0.55 -14.57
CA VAL A 102 3.38 0.39 -15.99
C VAL A 102 4.76 0.96 -16.33
N ALA A 103 5.14 2.11 -15.79
CA ALA A 103 6.48 2.68 -16.01
C ALA A 103 7.58 1.75 -15.47
N SER A 104 7.37 1.15 -14.29
CA SER A 104 8.26 0.16 -13.70
C SER A 104 8.36 -1.10 -14.55
N GLN A 105 7.23 -1.61 -15.06
CA GLN A 105 7.20 -2.81 -15.90
C GLN A 105 7.83 -2.55 -17.28
N LYS A 106 7.53 -1.44 -17.96
CA LYS A 106 8.14 -1.05 -19.24
C LYS A 106 9.66 -0.95 -19.12
N ARG A 107 10.14 -0.47 -17.98
CA ARG A 107 11.56 -0.48 -17.67
C ARG A 107 12.12 -1.90 -17.63
N TYR A 108 11.55 -2.76 -16.80
CA TYR A 108 12.06 -4.12 -16.67
C TYR A 108 11.84 -4.99 -17.89
N LEU A 109 10.88 -4.66 -18.78
CA LEU A 109 10.53 -5.48 -19.94
C LEU A 109 11.19 -5.00 -21.23
N PHE A 110 11.36 -3.69 -21.42
CA PHE A 110 11.86 -3.13 -22.67
C PHE A 110 13.10 -2.24 -22.48
N GLY A 111 13.51 -1.96 -21.24
CA GLY A 111 14.64 -1.06 -20.98
C GLY A 111 14.31 0.41 -21.27
N GLU A 112 13.04 0.77 -21.38
CA GLU A 112 12.60 2.14 -21.71
C GLU A 112 13.06 3.17 -20.67
N LYS A 113 13.20 4.43 -21.10
CA LYS A 113 13.49 5.55 -20.20
C LYS A 113 12.25 5.88 -19.36
N PHE A 114 12.46 6.55 -18.22
CA PHE A 114 11.36 6.97 -17.36
C PHE A 114 10.42 7.90 -18.13
N SER A 115 9.16 7.49 -18.23
CA SER A 115 8.08 8.29 -18.79
C SER A 115 6.79 7.94 -18.03
N LEU A 116 6.00 8.96 -17.74
CA LEU A 116 4.66 8.82 -17.20
C LEU A 116 3.69 9.20 -18.31
N GLY A 117 2.72 8.34 -18.55
CA GLY A 117 1.66 8.57 -19.53
C GLY A 117 0.40 7.86 -19.07
N PHE A 118 -0.72 8.25 -19.64
CA PHE A 118 -1.99 7.56 -19.46
C PHE A 118 -2.49 7.09 -20.81
N GLY A 119 -2.62 5.79 -20.98
CA GLY A 119 -3.01 5.15 -22.23
C GLY A 119 -3.58 3.76 -22.03
N GLY A 120 -3.54 2.95 -23.09
CA GLY A 120 -4.13 1.61 -23.10
C GLY A 120 -3.48 0.63 -22.13
N ASP A 121 -2.16 0.76 -21.88
CA ASP A 121 -1.45 -0.13 -20.97
C ASP A 121 -1.78 0.17 -19.50
N GLU A 122 -1.96 1.45 -19.16
CA GLU A 122 -2.34 1.91 -17.83
C GLU A 122 -3.79 1.53 -17.49
N LEU A 123 -4.72 1.64 -18.45
CA LEU A 123 -6.09 1.14 -18.28
C LEU A 123 -6.14 -0.38 -18.04
N ARG A 124 -5.35 -1.16 -18.79
CA ARG A 124 -5.25 -2.61 -18.56
C ARG A 124 -4.65 -2.91 -17.19
N MET A 125 -3.65 -2.14 -16.76
CA MET A 125 -3.05 -2.26 -15.43
C MET A 125 -4.07 -1.97 -14.32
N MET A 126 -4.93 -0.97 -14.49
CA MET A 126 -6.04 -0.72 -13.57
C MET A 126 -6.97 -1.93 -13.48
N VAL A 127 -7.38 -2.53 -14.61
CA VAL A 127 -8.23 -3.74 -14.59
C VAL A 127 -7.56 -4.90 -13.86
N VAL A 128 -6.26 -5.13 -14.08
CA VAL A 128 -5.49 -6.14 -13.35
C VAL A 128 -5.45 -5.82 -11.85
N GLY A 129 -5.25 -4.55 -11.48
CA GLY A 129 -5.35 -4.08 -10.11
C GLY A 129 -6.73 -4.36 -9.48
N LEU A 130 -7.81 -4.15 -10.23
CA LEU A 130 -9.18 -4.45 -9.78
C LEU A 130 -9.36 -5.95 -9.51
N LEU A 131 -8.86 -6.81 -10.40
CA LEU A 131 -8.92 -8.26 -10.21
C LEU A 131 -8.15 -8.69 -8.94
N TRP A 132 -7.00 -8.05 -8.67
CA TRP A 132 -6.28 -8.22 -7.43
C TRP A 132 -7.08 -7.76 -6.21
N SER A 133 -7.72 -6.59 -6.27
CA SER A 133 -8.59 -6.10 -5.19
C SER A 133 -9.74 -7.05 -4.91
N VAL A 134 -10.42 -7.56 -5.94
CA VAL A 134 -11.51 -8.54 -5.81
C VAL A 134 -11.00 -9.84 -5.18
N MET A 135 -9.84 -10.33 -5.59
CA MET A 135 -9.24 -11.53 -5.00
C MET A 135 -8.87 -11.32 -3.52
N SER A 136 -8.26 -10.19 -3.19
CA SER A 136 -7.93 -9.83 -1.80
C SER A 136 -9.19 -9.74 -0.94
N ILE A 137 -10.26 -9.13 -1.45
CA ILE A 137 -11.55 -9.10 -0.76
C ILE A 137 -12.08 -10.52 -0.57
N ALA A 138 -12.12 -11.34 -1.62
CA ALA A 138 -12.63 -12.70 -1.51
C ALA A 138 -11.89 -13.56 -0.47
N VAL A 139 -10.57 -13.36 -0.32
CA VAL A 139 -9.75 -14.08 0.66
C VAL A 139 -9.93 -13.51 2.07
N PHE A 140 -9.91 -12.19 2.23
CA PHE A 140 -9.84 -11.56 3.57
C PHE A 140 -11.19 -11.07 4.12
N LEU A 141 -12.28 -11.15 3.36
CA LEU A 141 -13.59 -10.67 3.79
C LEU A 141 -14.08 -11.38 5.07
N ILE A 142 -14.04 -12.71 5.10
CA ILE A 142 -14.54 -13.48 6.25
C ILE A 142 -13.70 -13.22 7.52
N PRO A 143 -12.35 -13.36 7.50
CA PRO A 143 -11.53 -13.02 8.66
C PRO A 143 -11.71 -11.57 9.09
N GLY A 144 -11.81 -10.64 8.13
CA GLY A 144 -12.04 -9.23 8.39
C GLY A 144 -13.35 -8.97 9.13
N ILE A 145 -14.46 -9.59 8.70
CA ILE A 145 -15.76 -9.49 9.39
C ILE A 145 -15.67 -10.04 10.82
N LEU A 146 -14.99 -11.17 11.02
CA LEU A 146 -14.84 -11.76 12.36
C LEU A 146 -14.03 -10.86 13.29
N LEU A 147 -12.91 -10.32 12.83
CA LEU A 147 -12.10 -9.38 13.62
C LEU A 147 -12.86 -8.08 13.89
N PHE A 148 -13.58 -7.56 12.90
CA PHE A 148 -14.44 -6.39 13.07
C PHE A 148 -15.52 -6.66 14.14
N THR A 149 -16.17 -7.82 14.06
CA THR A 149 -17.17 -8.24 15.06
C THR A 149 -16.56 -8.38 16.45
N ALA A 150 -15.32 -8.87 16.56
CA ALA A 150 -14.61 -8.94 17.84
C ALA A 150 -14.41 -7.54 18.46
N ILE A 151 -14.04 -6.55 17.63
CA ILE A 151 -13.91 -5.16 18.07
C ILE A 151 -15.28 -4.61 18.50
N SER A 152 -16.34 -4.85 17.73
CA SER A 152 -17.70 -4.42 18.09
C SER A 152 -18.18 -5.01 19.42
N VAL A 153 -17.77 -6.24 19.76
CA VAL A 153 -18.08 -6.86 21.07
C VAL A 153 -17.39 -6.13 22.22
N ILE A 154 -16.11 -5.74 22.06
CA ILE A 154 -15.42 -4.92 23.08
C ILE A 154 -16.07 -3.55 23.19
N MET A 155 -16.33 -2.90 22.05
CA MET A 155 -16.90 -1.56 22.05
C MET A 155 -18.29 -1.55 22.69
N GLY A 156 -19.12 -2.58 22.47
CA GLY A 156 -20.43 -2.71 23.11
C GLY A 156 -20.40 -3.14 24.58
N SER A 157 -19.22 -3.36 25.16
CA SER A 157 -19.06 -3.73 26.57
C SER A 157 -18.64 -2.52 27.40
N ASP A 158 -19.12 -2.44 28.64
CA ASP A 158 -18.68 -1.42 29.58
C ASP A 158 -17.22 -1.68 29.97
N LEU A 159 -16.31 -0.87 29.41
CA LEU A 159 -14.87 -0.97 29.63
C LEU A 159 -14.45 -0.70 31.08
N SER A 160 -15.33 -0.09 31.88
CA SER A 160 -15.10 0.22 33.30
C SER A 160 -15.53 -0.92 34.24
N ALA A 161 -16.33 -1.87 33.74
CA ALA A 161 -16.78 -3.03 34.48
C ALA A 161 -16.00 -4.30 34.08
N PRO A 162 -15.86 -5.28 35.00
CA PRO A 162 -15.34 -6.59 34.63
C PRO A 162 -16.20 -7.19 33.52
N MET A 163 -15.57 -7.54 32.41
CA MET A 163 -16.23 -8.20 31.27
C MET A 163 -16.89 -9.50 31.76
N ASP A 164 -18.17 -9.69 31.45
CA ASP A 164 -18.84 -10.94 31.79
C ASP A 164 -18.23 -12.13 31.02
N ASP A 165 -18.32 -13.33 31.60
CA ASP A 165 -17.73 -14.54 31.00
C ASP A 165 -18.29 -14.81 29.58
N GLN A 166 -19.52 -14.38 29.32
CA GLN A 166 -20.18 -14.54 28.03
C GLN A 166 -19.62 -13.61 26.95
N THR A 167 -19.41 -12.33 27.25
CA THR A 167 -18.82 -11.36 26.31
C THR A 167 -17.35 -11.67 26.11
N ALA A 168 -16.62 -12.04 27.17
CA ALA A 168 -15.26 -12.53 27.06
C ALA A 168 -15.18 -13.76 26.14
N GLY A 169 -16.08 -14.74 26.32
CA GLY A 169 -16.14 -15.93 25.45
C GLY A 169 -16.43 -15.60 23.98
N ARG A 170 -17.35 -14.67 23.71
CA ARG A 170 -17.67 -14.21 22.34
C ARG A 170 -16.49 -13.47 21.71
N PHE A 171 -15.87 -12.55 22.46
CA PHE A 171 -14.69 -11.84 22.01
C PHE A 171 -13.57 -12.82 21.64
N MET A 172 -13.25 -13.76 22.53
CA MET A 172 -12.22 -14.77 22.28
C MET A 172 -12.55 -15.62 21.06
N ALA A 173 -13.81 -16.05 20.88
CA ALA A 173 -14.22 -16.83 19.72
C ALA A 173 -14.03 -16.07 18.40
N TYR A 174 -14.48 -14.81 18.33
CA TYR A 174 -14.33 -13.99 17.11
C TYR A 174 -12.89 -13.56 16.86
N PHE A 175 -12.16 -13.21 17.91
CA PHE A 175 -10.77 -12.76 17.80
C PHE A 175 -9.87 -13.92 17.35
N PHE A 176 -9.89 -15.06 18.06
CA PHE A 176 -9.06 -16.20 17.68
C PHE A 176 -9.56 -16.89 16.41
N GLY A 177 -10.87 -16.93 16.18
CA GLY A 177 -11.44 -17.43 14.93
C GLY A 177 -11.04 -16.57 13.73
N GLY A 178 -11.18 -15.25 13.84
CA GLY A 178 -10.79 -14.29 12.82
C GLY A 178 -9.28 -14.29 12.59
N PHE A 179 -8.48 -14.24 13.65
CA PHE A 179 -7.01 -14.25 13.54
C PHE A 179 -6.47 -15.57 13.00
N GLY A 180 -7.01 -16.70 13.47
CA GLY A 180 -6.65 -18.04 12.98
C GLY A 180 -6.96 -18.22 11.50
N LEU A 181 -8.16 -17.79 11.06
CA LEU A 181 -8.52 -17.80 9.65
C LEU A 181 -7.67 -16.83 8.83
N MET A 182 -7.38 -15.64 9.35
CA MET A 182 -6.52 -14.66 8.68
C MET A 182 -5.11 -15.21 8.48
N PHE A 183 -4.56 -15.88 9.49
CA PHE A 183 -3.25 -16.53 9.40
C PHE A 183 -3.24 -17.65 8.36
N LEU A 184 -4.27 -18.50 8.33
CA LEU A 184 -4.39 -19.59 7.36
C LEU A 184 -4.56 -19.05 5.92
N PHE A 185 -5.44 -18.08 5.74
CA PHE A 185 -5.67 -17.43 4.45
C PHE A 185 -4.49 -16.57 3.99
N PHE A 186 -3.67 -16.06 4.90
CA PHE A 186 -2.43 -15.39 4.55
C PHE A 186 -1.47 -16.31 3.78
N PHE A 187 -1.26 -17.56 4.22
CA PHE A 187 -0.41 -18.49 3.46
C PHE A 187 -1.00 -18.86 2.10
N LEU A 188 -2.32 -19.05 2.05
CA LEU A 188 -3.02 -19.27 0.78
C LEU A 188 -2.84 -18.08 -0.16
N TYR A 189 -3.00 -16.87 0.36
CA TYR A 189 -2.81 -15.63 -0.38
C TYR A 189 -1.37 -15.49 -0.86
N VAL A 190 -0.35 -15.72 -0.01
CA VAL A 190 1.07 -15.67 -0.41
C VAL A 190 1.35 -16.68 -1.53
N PHE A 191 0.78 -17.89 -1.44
CA PHE A 191 0.93 -18.91 -2.48
C PHE A 191 0.35 -18.45 -3.81
N ILE A 192 -0.91 -17.99 -3.82
CA ILE A 192 -1.58 -17.48 -5.02
C ILE A 192 -0.89 -16.22 -5.54
N ALA A 193 -0.49 -15.33 -4.66
CA ALA A 193 0.10 -14.05 -5.01
C ALA A 193 1.46 -14.22 -5.67
N THR A 194 2.31 -15.09 -5.14
CA THR A 194 3.60 -15.44 -5.75
C THR A 194 3.42 -16.06 -7.13
N ARG A 195 2.35 -16.86 -7.32
CA ARG A 195 2.04 -17.50 -8.59
C ARG A 195 1.53 -16.51 -9.65
N LEU A 196 0.74 -15.53 -9.22
CA LEU A 196 0.13 -14.52 -10.09
C LEU A 196 0.96 -13.25 -10.23
N ALA A 197 2.02 -13.06 -9.43
CA ALA A 197 2.89 -11.89 -9.49
C ALA A 197 3.35 -11.50 -10.93
N PRO A 198 3.68 -12.45 -11.84
CA PRO A 198 4.05 -12.11 -13.21
C PRO A 198 2.94 -11.47 -14.06
N CYS A 199 1.67 -11.46 -13.61
CA CYS A 199 0.54 -10.96 -14.40
C CYS A 199 0.67 -9.48 -14.78
N PHE A 200 1.24 -8.65 -13.91
CA PHE A 200 1.46 -7.22 -14.18
C PHE A 200 2.43 -7.03 -15.34
N ALA A 201 3.52 -7.80 -15.33
CA ALA A 201 4.51 -7.78 -16.38
C ALA A 201 3.99 -8.37 -17.69
N LEU A 202 3.27 -9.49 -17.65
CA LEU A 202 2.64 -10.10 -18.84
C LEU A 202 1.63 -9.15 -19.49
N THR A 203 0.84 -8.45 -18.68
CA THR A 203 -0.19 -7.53 -19.20
C THR A 203 0.43 -6.36 -19.97
N VAL A 204 1.56 -5.83 -19.48
CA VAL A 204 2.32 -4.77 -20.18
C VAL A 204 3.05 -5.33 -21.38
N LYS A 205 3.62 -6.53 -21.26
CA LYS A 205 4.36 -7.18 -22.36
C LYS A 205 3.46 -7.46 -23.56
N GLU A 206 2.32 -8.08 -23.32
CA GLU A 206 1.45 -8.62 -24.36
C GLU A 206 0.35 -7.63 -24.77
N ARG A 207 0.22 -6.50 -24.06
CA ARG A 207 -0.82 -5.49 -24.31
C ARG A 207 -2.23 -6.11 -24.25
N GLU A 208 -2.42 -7.09 -23.37
CA GLU A 208 -3.66 -7.83 -23.14
C GLU A 208 -3.81 -8.14 -21.65
N ILE A 209 -5.04 -8.24 -21.15
CA ILE A 209 -5.28 -8.56 -19.72
C ILE A 209 -5.00 -10.04 -19.50
N ARG A 210 -3.84 -10.36 -18.89
CA ARG A 210 -3.32 -11.73 -18.75
C ARG A 210 -3.18 -12.11 -17.27
N PHE A 211 -4.30 -12.09 -16.55
CA PHE A 211 -4.31 -12.35 -15.09
C PHE A 211 -3.99 -13.81 -14.75
N PHE A 212 -4.78 -14.75 -15.28
CA PHE A 212 -4.63 -16.18 -14.97
C PHE A 212 -3.50 -16.87 -15.73
N ASP A 213 -3.07 -16.31 -16.87
CA ASP A 213 -1.94 -16.86 -17.64
C ASP A 213 -0.62 -16.85 -16.87
N ALA A 214 -0.47 -15.92 -15.92
CA ALA A 214 0.69 -15.85 -15.02
C ALA A 214 0.94 -17.15 -14.23
N TRP A 215 -0.11 -17.95 -14.01
CA TRP A 215 -0.01 -19.23 -13.32
C TRP A 215 0.89 -20.24 -14.05
N ASN A 216 0.86 -20.24 -15.39
CA ASN A 216 1.68 -21.14 -16.19
C ASN A 216 3.16 -20.70 -16.18
N VAL A 217 3.39 -19.38 -16.16
CA VAL A 217 4.74 -18.78 -16.15
C VAL A 217 5.49 -19.05 -14.85
N SER A 218 4.78 -19.07 -13.72
CA SER A 218 5.34 -19.39 -12.40
C SER A 218 5.44 -20.90 -12.12
N ARG A 219 5.02 -21.77 -13.05
CA ARG A 219 5.05 -23.23 -12.89
C ARG A 219 6.50 -23.75 -12.84
N GLY A 220 6.83 -24.49 -11.78
CA GLY A 220 8.19 -25.01 -11.55
C GLY A 220 9.20 -23.99 -10.99
N ARG A 221 8.85 -22.71 -10.84
CA ARG A 221 9.75 -21.63 -10.36
C ARG A 221 9.26 -20.93 -9.10
N PHE A 222 8.32 -21.53 -8.39
CA PHE A 222 7.69 -20.95 -7.21
C PHE A 222 8.70 -20.59 -6.11
N TRP A 223 9.55 -21.53 -5.70
CA TRP A 223 10.48 -21.32 -4.58
C TRP A 223 11.51 -20.22 -4.84
N PRO A 224 12.15 -20.14 -6.02
CA PRO A 224 13.04 -19.02 -6.31
C PRO A 224 12.33 -17.66 -6.37
N ILE A 225 11.09 -17.59 -6.90
CA ILE A 225 10.30 -16.34 -6.89
C ILE A 225 9.95 -15.94 -5.47
N LEU A 226 9.41 -16.87 -4.67
CA LEU A 226 9.04 -16.63 -3.27
C LEU A 226 10.24 -16.18 -2.45
N GLY A 227 11.37 -16.88 -2.57
CA GLY A 227 12.59 -16.53 -1.85
C GLY A 227 13.04 -15.11 -2.19
N ALA A 228 13.01 -14.73 -3.48
CA ALA A 228 13.41 -13.39 -3.90
C ALA A 228 12.50 -12.33 -3.26
N TYR A 229 11.18 -12.55 -3.27
CA TYR A 229 10.21 -11.68 -2.61
C TYR A 229 10.44 -11.58 -1.10
N VAL A 230 10.72 -12.70 -0.42
CA VAL A 230 10.97 -12.70 1.03
C VAL A 230 12.20 -11.86 1.37
N ILE A 231 13.31 -12.02 0.65
CA ILE A 231 14.52 -11.22 0.92
C ILE A 231 14.29 -9.74 0.60
N ILE A 232 13.64 -9.42 -0.53
CA ILE A 232 13.27 -8.04 -0.86
C ILE A 232 12.37 -7.45 0.23
N ALA A 233 11.35 -8.20 0.69
CA ALA A 233 10.43 -7.75 1.72
C ALA A 233 11.16 -7.48 3.05
N ILE A 234 12.11 -8.32 3.47
CA ILE A 234 12.91 -8.10 4.67
C ILE A 234 13.73 -6.80 4.54
N VAL A 235 14.46 -6.64 3.44
CA VAL A 235 15.30 -5.46 3.22
C VAL A 235 14.47 -4.18 3.16
N VAL A 236 13.37 -4.22 2.39
CA VAL A 236 12.41 -3.11 2.28
C VAL A 236 11.81 -2.76 3.64
N SER A 237 11.42 -3.76 4.44
CA SER A 237 10.81 -3.53 5.75
C SER A 237 11.79 -2.86 6.70
N ILE A 238 13.06 -3.28 6.71
CA ILE A 238 14.10 -2.64 7.51
C ILE A 238 14.27 -1.17 7.11
N VAL A 239 14.43 -0.90 5.81
CA VAL A 239 14.60 0.47 5.30
C VAL A 239 13.37 1.34 5.62
N SER A 240 12.17 0.81 5.37
CA SER A 240 10.91 1.50 5.64
C SER A 240 10.73 1.79 7.13
N GLN A 241 11.11 0.85 8.01
CA GLN A 241 11.04 1.03 9.45
C GLN A 241 12.03 2.08 9.95
N MET A 242 13.26 2.10 9.40
CA MET A 242 14.24 3.14 9.74
C MET A 242 13.75 4.53 9.34
N VAL A 243 13.18 4.66 8.14
CA VAL A 243 12.62 5.93 7.66
C VAL A 243 11.42 6.36 8.50
N SER A 244 10.54 5.41 8.85
CA SER A 244 9.39 5.67 9.73
C SER A 244 9.82 6.10 11.13
N MET A 245 10.86 5.49 11.70
CA MET A 245 11.41 5.88 13.00
C MET A 245 12.00 7.30 12.96
N LEU A 246 12.73 7.64 11.90
CA LEU A 246 13.24 9.01 11.70
C LEU A 246 12.09 10.01 11.55
N ALA A 247 11.05 9.66 10.77
CA ALA A 247 9.85 10.48 10.63
C ALA A 247 9.17 10.73 11.98
N GLN A 248 9.02 9.70 12.81
CA GLN A 248 8.45 9.82 14.16
C GLN A 248 9.27 10.72 15.07
N LEU A 249 10.61 10.59 15.06
CA LEU A 249 11.51 11.46 15.83
C LEU A 249 11.38 12.94 15.43
N VAL A 250 11.24 13.23 14.14
CA VAL A 250 11.06 14.60 13.64
C VAL A 250 9.65 15.12 13.92
N MET A 251 8.64 14.25 13.93
CA MET A 251 7.24 14.62 14.23
C MET A 251 6.99 14.90 15.71
N MET A 252 7.73 14.27 16.62
CA MET A 252 7.45 14.34 18.06
C MET A 252 7.44 15.77 18.63
N PRO A 253 8.40 16.67 18.30
CA PRO A 253 8.35 18.07 18.73
C PRO A 253 7.13 18.81 18.18
N ILE A 254 6.71 18.52 16.94
CA ILE A 254 5.55 19.17 16.32
C ILE A 254 4.27 18.77 17.06
N LEU A 255 4.12 17.49 17.38
CA LEU A 255 2.98 17.00 18.15
C LEU A 255 2.95 17.58 19.58
N MET A 256 4.11 17.77 20.21
CA MET A 256 4.21 18.42 21.53
C MET A 256 3.84 19.92 21.53
N THR A 257 3.88 20.57 20.37
CA THR A 257 3.42 21.97 20.24
C THR A 257 1.93 22.10 19.99
N LEU A 258 1.24 20.98 19.72
CA LEU A 258 -0.21 21.01 19.61
C LEU A 258 -0.80 21.30 21.00
N PRO A 259 -1.78 22.21 21.12
CA PRO A 259 -2.42 22.50 22.39
C PRO A 259 -2.94 21.22 23.05
N GLU A 260 -2.49 20.94 24.27
CA GLU A 260 -3.11 19.91 25.10
C GLU A 260 -4.51 20.37 25.54
N GLN A 261 -5.45 19.41 25.52
CA GLN A 261 -6.84 19.46 25.98
C GLN A 261 -7.36 20.82 26.51
N GLY A 262 -8.29 21.39 25.75
CA GLY A 262 -9.13 22.55 26.12
C GLY A 262 -10.04 22.89 24.94
N ASP A 263 -11.10 23.68 25.19
CA ASP A 263 -12.04 24.22 24.19
C ASP A 263 -11.32 25.12 23.15
N VAL A 264 -10.43 24.54 22.35
CA VAL A 264 -9.76 25.24 21.27
C VAL A 264 -10.76 25.32 20.12
N PRO A 265 -11.22 26.52 19.72
CA PRO A 265 -12.15 26.64 18.62
C PRO A 265 -11.56 26.05 17.34
N THR A 266 -12.41 25.44 16.51
CA THR A 266 -12.04 24.80 15.23
C THR A 266 -11.12 25.68 14.37
N GLU A 267 -11.35 26.99 14.40
CA GLU A 267 -10.59 28.01 13.66
C GLU A 267 -9.15 28.16 14.16
N ALA A 268 -8.90 28.00 15.46
CA ALA A 268 -7.56 28.05 16.03
C ALA A 268 -6.76 26.78 15.69
N LEU A 269 -7.41 25.61 15.70
CA LEU A 269 -6.81 24.36 15.19
C LEU A 269 -6.52 24.46 13.70
N ALA A 270 -7.42 25.05 12.92
CA ALA A 270 -7.21 25.33 11.50
C ALA A 270 -5.96 26.19 11.28
N GLY A 271 -5.78 27.23 12.09
CA GLY A 271 -4.61 28.11 12.01
C GLY A 271 -3.29 27.38 12.27
N ILE A 272 -3.31 26.35 13.13
CA ILE A 272 -2.13 25.52 13.42
C ILE A 272 -1.87 24.54 12.27
N PHE A 273 -2.87 23.79 11.82
CA PHE A 273 -2.72 22.80 10.74
C PHE A 273 -2.40 23.44 9.38
N LEU A 274 -2.93 24.64 9.13
CA LEU A 274 -2.64 25.41 7.92
C LEU A 274 -1.38 26.27 8.05
N SER A 275 -0.73 26.29 9.22
CA SER A 275 0.48 27.07 9.43
C SER A 275 1.62 26.55 8.56
N PRO A 276 2.48 27.43 8.02
CA PRO A 276 3.69 27.02 7.32
C PRO A 276 4.61 26.16 8.20
N GLY A 277 4.63 26.41 9.51
CA GLY A 277 5.40 25.66 10.49
C GLY A 277 4.96 24.20 10.66
N PHE A 278 3.69 23.90 10.36
CA PHE A 278 3.17 22.52 10.37
C PHE A 278 3.24 21.87 8.99
N ILE A 279 2.78 22.56 7.93
CA ILE A 279 2.69 22.00 6.58
C ILE A 279 4.07 21.65 6.02
N ILE A 280 5.06 22.53 6.16
CA ILE A 280 6.37 22.34 5.50
C ILE A 280 7.09 21.09 6.05
N PRO A 281 7.26 20.93 7.38
CA PRO A 281 7.88 19.72 7.92
C PRO A 281 7.08 18.46 7.59
N MET A 282 5.75 18.52 7.68
CA MET A 282 4.89 17.38 7.37
C MET A 282 5.04 16.95 5.90
N ALA A 283 5.02 17.90 4.97
CA ALA A 283 5.20 17.64 3.54
C ALA A 283 6.59 17.04 3.25
N LEU A 284 7.65 17.51 3.93
CA LEU A 284 8.99 16.97 3.77
C LEU A 284 9.10 15.53 4.30
N ILE A 285 8.52 15.25 5.47
CA ILE A 285 8.50 13.90 6.05
C ILE A 285 7.71 12.95 5.15
N TYR A 286 6.52 13.39 4.73
CA TYR A 286 5.68 12.60 3.85
C TYR A 286 6.35 12.37 2.49
N PHE A 287 7.05 13.37 1.95
CA PHE A 287 7.88 13.23 0.75
C PHE A 287 8.94 12.14 0.93
N MET A 288 9.66 12.10 2.06
CA MET A 288 10.68 11.08 2.31
C MET A 288 10.08 9.67 2.39
N ILE A 289 8.95 9.53 3.09
CA ILE A 289 8.24 8.24 3.19
C ILE A 289 7.79 7.77 1.81
N LEU A 290 7.14 8.64 1.04
CA LEU A 290 6.67 8.32 -0.30
C LEU A 290 7.82 8.04 -1.27
N PHE A 291 8.94 8.74 -1.13
CA PHE A 291 10.14 8.49 -1.92
C PHE A 291 10.64 7.04 -1.75
N VAL A 292 10.71 6.60 -0.49
CA VAL A 292 11.10 5.22 -0.14
C VAL A 292 10.05 4.20 -0.59
N GLN A 293 8.77 4.54 -0.51
CA GLN A 293 7.68 3.72 -1.03
C GLN A 293 7.75 3.57 -2.55
N GLY A 294 8.06 4.64 -3.29
CA GLY A 294 8.26 4.61 -4.73
C GLY A 294 9.44 3.74 -5.12
N LEU A 295 10.58 3.85 -4.42
CA LEU A 295 11.71 2.95 -4.61
C LEU A 295 11.28 1.49 -4.38
N THR A 296 10.62 1.24 -3.26
CA THR A 296 10.12 -0.09 -2.89
C THR A 296 9.22 -0.69 -3.98
N GLN A 297 8.25 0.07 -4.48
CA GLN A 297 7.37 -0.37 -5.55
C GLN A 297 8.16 -0.79 -6.80
N HIS A 298 9.19 -0.03 -7.18
CA HIS A 298 10.05 -0.39 -8.30
C HIS A 298 10.82 -1.70 -8.04
N PHE A 299 11.49 -1.83 -6.89
CA PHE A 299 12.30 -3.03 -6.58
C PHE A 299 11.45 -4.31 -6.45
N VAL A 300 10.24 -4.21 -5.89
CA VAL A 300 9.31 -5.33 -5.73
C VAL A 300 8.77 -5.83 -7.08
N ALA A 301 8.67 -4.98 -8.10
CA ALA A 301 8.26 -5.37 -9.44
C ALA A 301 9.28 -6.25 -10.19
N ALA A 302 10.55 -6.28 -9.73
CA ALA A 302 11.65 -6.91 -10.48
C ALA A 302 11.55 -8.45 -10.60
N PRO A 303 11.25 -9.25 -9.55
CA PRO A 303 11.18 -10.70 -9.70
C PRO A 303 10.05 -11.16 -10.63
N ALA A 304 8.88 -10.50 -10.56
CA ALA A 304 7.74 -10.77 -11.43
C ALA A 304 8.05 -10.48 -12.90
N SER A 305 8.69 -9.35 -13.18
CA SER A 305 9.06 -8.96 -14.54
C SER A 305 10.10 -9.91 -15.16
N LEU A 306 11.08 -10.37 -14.36
CA LEU A 306 12.02 -11.39 -14.81
C LEU A 306 11.31 -12.72 -15.13
N ALA A 307 10.35 -13.14 -14.29
CA ALA A 307 9.59 -14.35 -14.54
C ALA A 307 8.77 -14.26 -15.85
N ALA A 308 8.12 -13.12 -16.11
CA ALA A 308 7.37 -12.87 -17.34
C ALA A 308 8.24 -12.89 -18.62
N ARG A 309 9.49 -12.43 -18.53
CA ARG A 309 10.44 -12.54 -19.66
C ARG A 309 10.80 -13.99 -19.98
N HIS A 310 10.94 -14.83 -18.97
CA HIS A 310 11.20 -16.26 -19.14
C HIS A 310 9.93 -17.09 -19.32
N ASP A 311 8.84 -16.51 -19.81
CA ASP A 311 7.64 -17.25 -20.19
C ASP A 311 8.00 -18.36 -21.20
N PRO A 312 7.67 -19.63 -20.93
CA PRO A 312 7.92 -20.75 -21.85
C PRO A 312 7.26 -20.60 -23.23
N ARG A 313 6.30 -19.67 -23.39
CA ARG A 313 5.68 -19.34 -24.68
C ARG A 313 6.55 -18.41 -25.55
N ASN A 314 7.57 -17.77 -24.99
CA ASN A 314 8.43 -16.85 -25.72
C ASN A 314 9.47 -17.56 -26.57
N ASP A 315 9.92 -16.89 -27.63
CA ASP A 315 11.13 -17.28 -28.35
C ASP A 315 12.34 -17.23 -27.38
N PRO A 316 13.14 -18.30 -27.25
CA PRO A 316 14.31 -18.33 -26.37
C PRO A 316 15.31 -17.19 -26.63
N SER A 317 15.33 -16.59 -27.82
CA SER A 317 16.17 -15.44 -28.15
C SER A 317 15.77 -14.14 -27.42
N GLU A 318 14.51 -13.98 -26.98
CA GLU A 318 14.09 -12.84 -26.15
C GLU A 318 14.68 -12.89 -24.74
N ALA A 319 14.87 -14.09 -24.20
CA ALA A 319 15.50 -14.29 -22.90
C ALA A 319 17.02 -14.01 -22.94
N GLU A 320 17.67 -14.21 -24.10
CA GLU A 320 19.11 -13.99 -24.29
C GLU A 320 19.51 -12.53 -24.55
N ARG A 321 18.62 -11.67 -25.09
CA ARG A 321 18.91 -10.24 -25.33
C ARG A 321 19.27 -9.45 -24.06
N VAL A 322 19.06 -10.02 -22.87
CA VAL A 322 19.33 -9.39 -21.58
C VAL A 322 20.81 -9.50 -21.17
N ASP A 323 21.49 -10.58 -21.56
CA ASP A 323 22.93 -10.77 -21.26
C ASP A 323 23.83 -9.81 -22.08
N VAL A 324 23.25 -8.99 -22.96
CA VAL A 324 23.94 -7.95 -23.76
C VAL A 324 23.90 -6.57 -23.07
N PHE A 325 23.05 -6.39 -22.05
CA PHE A 325 22.98 -5.14 -21.29
C PHE A 325 23.80 -5.15 -19.98
N SER A 326 24.54 -6.25 -19.72
CA SER A 326 25.57 -6.33 -18.68
C SER A 326 26.90 -5.80 -19.15
#